data_AF-A0A6A5VM43-F1
#
_entry.id   AF-A0A6A5VM43-F1
#
_cell.length_a   1.000
_cell.length_b   1.000
_cell.length_c   1.000
_cell.angle_alpha   90.00
_cell.angle_beta   90.00
_cell.angle_gamma   90.00
#
_symmetry.space_group_name_H-M   'P 1'
#
loop_
_entity.id
_entity.type
_entity.pdbx_description
1 polymer ?
#
loop_
_entity_poly.entity_id
_entity_poly.type
_entity_poly.pdbx_seq_one_letter_code
_entity_poly.pdbx_strand_id
1 'polypeptide(L)'
;MLANREWSQYAIRRAPLRVSIPSAGQRSTYFLQLPYTFSIPLLLGSVLLHWYISQSIFLTRIAMYKDGEVTEITDRLTNYQHVGKASDEVLSGAIVGVVVVVGYGVTYSKGVPVGGTNSTVISAAYYVRYRDGRSEGKDDDLASQSLQWGVTIPGGRNMVGHCCFSSGEVEEPVVGHLYAGGMSRTKRR
;
A
#
# COMPACT_ATOMS: atom_id res chain seq x y z
N MET A 1 1.56 1.94 1.36
CA MET A 1 1.27 1.27 0.08
C MET A 1 -0.22 1.36 -0.29
N LEU A 2 -1.15 0.94 0.57
CA LEU A 2 -2.60 1.01 0.30
C LEU A 2 -3.17 2.43 0.22
N ALA A 3 -2.80 3.30 1.17
CA ALA A 3 -3.17 4.72 1.11
C ALA A 3 -2.70 5.38 -0.19
N ASN A 4 -1.50 5.03 -0.67
CA ASN A 4 -0.99 5.52 -1.96
C ASN A 4 -1.72 4.90 -3.16
N ARG A 5 -2.23 3.66 -3.06
CA ARG A 5 -3.06 3.06 -4.11
C ARG A 5 -4.41 3.77 -4.21
N GLU A 6 -5.07 4.02 -3.08
CA GLU A 6 -6.31 4.80 -3.02
C GLU A 6 -6.07 6.22 -3.53
N TRP A 7 -5.00 6.88 -3.07
CA TRP A 7 -4.56 8.17 -3.57
C TRP A 7 -4.38 8.19 -5.10
N SER A 8 -3.71 7.18 -5.65
CA SER A 8 -3.50 7.07 -7.10
C SER A 8 -4.78 6.81 -7.90
N GLN A 9 -5.82 6.25 -7.28
CA GLN A 9 -7.12 6.04 -7.95
C GLN A 9 -7.83 7.36 -8.24
N TYR A 10 -7.61 8.40 -7.43
CA TYR A 10 -8.20 9.71 -7.67
C TYR A 10 -7.70 10.40 -8.94
N ALA A 11 -6.59 9.97 -9.55
CA ALA A 11 -6.21 10.46 -10.90
C ALA A 11 -7.17 9.93 -11.98
N ILE A 12 -7.63 8.69 -11.85
CA ILE A 12 -8.36 8.00 -12.92
C ILE A 12 -9.86 8.07 -12.70
N ARG A 13 -10.30 8.01 -11.43
CA ARG A 13 -11.70 7.90 -11.07
C ARG A 13 -12.07 8.91 -10.01
N ARG A 14 -13.25 9.48 -10.18
CA ARG A 14 -13.90 10.31 -9.18
C ARG A 14 -14.35 9.43 -8.00
N ALA A 15 -13.95 9.79 -6.78
CA ALA A 15 -14.28 9.03 -5.58
C ALA A 15 -14.55 9.97 -4.39
N PRO A 16 -15.40 9.57 -3.43
CA PRO A 16 -15.61 10.35 -2.21
C PRO A 16 -14.41 10.22 -1.26
N LEU A 17 -14.26 11.19 -0.36
CA LEU A 17 -13.26 11.14 0.71
C LEU A 17 -13.66 10.13 1.79
N ARG A 18 -12.64 9.53 2.42
CA ARG A 18 -12.82 8.74 3.63
C ARG A 18 -12.54 9.56 4.87
N VAL A 19 -13.48 9.54 5.78
CA VAL A 19 -13.40 10.28 7.05
C VAL A 19 -13.77 9.37 8.21
N SER A 20 -13.28 9.69 9.41
CA SER A 20 -13.58 8.91 10.61
C SER A 20 -15.06 9.03 11.01
N ILE A 21 -15.68 10.19 10.76
CA ILE A 21 -17.08 10.48 11.06
C ILE A 21 -17.73 10.95 9.75
N PRO A 22 -18.45 10.06 9.04
CA PRO A 22 -19.00 10.38 7.72
C PRO A 22 -20.26 11.24 7.80
N SER A 23 -20.38 12.20 6.89
CA SER A 23 -21.66 12.83 6.51
C SER A 23 -22.23 12.19 5.23
N ALA A 24 -23.44 12.57 4.82
CA ALA A 24 -24.05 12.04 3.60
C ALA A 24 -23.13 12.24 2.38
N GLY A 25 -22.83 11.15 1.65
CA GLY A 25 -21.94 11.17 0.48
C GLY A 25 -20.48 10.75 0.75
N GLN A 26 -20.04 10.73 2.02
CA GLN A 26 -18.68 10.32 2.40
C GLN A 26 -18.60 8.85 2.80
N ARG A 27 -17.41 8.27 2.75
CA ARG A 27 -17.15 6.89 3.19
C ARG A 27 -16.49 6.89 4.57
N SER A 28 -16.85 5.96 5.43
CA SER A 28 -16.12 5.76 6.68
C SER A 28 -14.76 5.10 6.44
N THR A 29 -13.82 5.32 7.37
CA THR A 29 -12.57 4.56 7.43
C THR A 29 -12.84 3.08 7.71
N TYR A 30 -11.98 2.20 7.21
CA TYR A 30 -12.05 0.77 7.57
C TYR A 30 -11.79 0.60 9.07
N PHE A 31 -12.58 -0.26 9.74
CA PHE A 31 -12.42 -0.56 11.16
C PHE A 31 -11.08 -1.28 11.46
N LEU A 32 -10.61 -2.10 10.50
CA LEU A 32 -9.23 -2.58 10.45
C LEU A 32 -8.44 -1.68 9.49
N GLN A 33 -7.26 -1.23 9.89
CA GLN A 33 -6.39 -0.33 9.09
C GLN A 33 -6.02 -0.86 7.68
N LEU A 34 -6.38 -2.10 7.34
CA LEU A 34 -6.21 -2.71 6.02
C LEU A 34 -7.52 -3.32 5.49
N PRO A 35 -7.79 -3.24 4.17
CA PRO A 35 -8.86 -3.99 3.53
C PRO A 35 -8.67 -5.49 3.75
N TYR A 36 -9.78 -6.22 3.92
CA TYR A 36 -9.77 -7.67 4.12
C TYR A 36 -8.98 -8.45 3.06
N THR A 37 -8.95 -7.95 1.82
CA THR A 37 -8.17 -8.52 0.71
C THR A 37 -6.67 -8.63 1.01
N PHE A 38 -6.12 -7.74 1.84
CA PHE A 38 -4.71 -7.77 2.25
C PHE A 38 -4.52 -8.33 3.65
N SER A 39 -5.46 -8.08 4.57
CA SER A 39 -5.33 -8.58 5.94
C SER A 39 -5.46 -10.10 6.02
N ILE A 40 -6.33 -10.73 5.23
CA ILE A 40 -6.51 -12.19 5.27
C ILE A 40 -5.24 -12.93 4.83
N PRO A 41 -4.60 -12.64 3.67
CA PRO A 41 -3.35 -13.28 3.29
C PRO A 41 -2.21 -13.02 4.30
N LEU A 42 -2.13 -11.82 4.87
CA LEU A 42 -1.13 -11.48 5.88
C LEU A 42 -1.32 -12.26 7.18
N LEU A 43 -2.58 -12.39 7.65
CA LEU A 43 -2.90 -13.17 8.84
C LEU A 43 -2.60 -14.66 8.62
N LEU A 44 -3.00 -15.22 7.47
CA LEU A 44 -2.65 -16.59 7.11
C LEU A 44 -1.14 -16.78 7.06
N GLY A 45 -0.40 -15.87 6.41
CA GLY A 45 1.05 -15.88 6.38
C GLY A 45 1.68 -15.83 7.79
N SER A 46 1.13 -15.01 8.69
CA SER A 46 1.59 -14.92 10.08
C SER A 46 1.34 -16.21 10.86
N VAL A 47 0.17 -16.84 10.68
CA VAL A 47 -0.16 -18.12 11.33
C VAL A 47 0.76 -19.23 10.81
N LEU A 48 0.98 -19.29 9.49
CA LEU A 48 1.89 -20.26 8.87
C LEU A 48 3.35 -20.04 9.32
N LEU A 49 3.80 -18.79 9.38
CA LEU A 49 5.15 -18.47 9.84
C LEU A 49 5.32 -18.83 11.32
N HIS A 50 4.32 -18.54 12.15
CA HIS A 50 4.34 -18.91 13.57
C HIS A 50 4.38 -20.43 13.75
N TRP A 51 3.56 -21.15 12.99
CA TRP A 51 3.58 -22.60 12.96
C TRP A 51 4.95 -23.15 12.52
N TYR A 52 5.58 -22.53 11.51
CA TYR A 52 6.91 -22.93 11.03
C TYR A 52 8.00 -22.68 12.07
N ILE A 53 7.94 -21.56 12.80
CA ILE A 53 8.87 -21.28 13.90
C ILE A 53 8.74 -22.35 14.99
N SER A 54 7.52 -22.84 15.27
CA SER A 54 7.32 -23.96 16.19
C SER A 54 7.97 -25.27 15.71
N GLN A 55 8.22 -25.40 14.41
CA GLN A 55 8.88 -26.56 13.78
C GLN A 55 10.36 -26.29 13.48
N SER A 56 10.91 -25.16 13.94
CA SER A 56 12.29 -24.76 13.62
C SER A 56 13.32 -25.77 14.12
N ILE A 57 14.42 -25.83 13.38
CA ILE A 57 15.52 -26.78 13.53
C ILE A 57 16.13 -26.66 14.94
N PHE A 58 16.08 -27.74 15.72
CA PHE A 58 16.80 -27.82 17.00
C PHE A 58 17.99 -28.78 16.87
N LEU A 59 19.13 -28.38 17.43
CA LEU A 59 20.31 -29.23 17.51
C LEU A 59 20.06 -30.28 18.60
N THR A 60 19.88 -31.54 18.21
CA THR A 60 19.62 -32.62 19.15
C THR A 60 20.85 -33.51 19.25
N ARG A 61 21.39 -33.62 20.46
CA ARG A 61 22.51 -34.51 20.79
C ARG A 61 21.96 -35.75 21.49
N ILE A 62 22.03 -36.90 20.80
CA ILE A 62 21.59 -38.18 21.36
C ILE A 62 22.84 -38.95 21.76
N ALA A 63 22.99 -39.18 23.07
CA ALA A 63 24.02 -40.06 23.61
C ALA A 63 23.39 -41.42 23.94
N MET A 64 23.88 -42.49 23.30
CA MET A 64 23.45 -43.86 23.62
C MET A 64 24.37 -44.45 24.68
N TYR A 65 23.77 -44.99 25.74
CA TYR A 65 24.47 -45.66 26.83
C TYR A 65 24.20 -47.15 26.77
N LYS A 66 25.25 -47.96 26.90
CA LYS A 66 25.16 -49.41 27.07
C LYS A 66 26.05 -49.81 28.25
N ASP A 67 25.46 -50.50 29.23
CA ASP A 67 26.16 -50.96 30.44
C ASP A 67 26.91 -49.85 31.22
N GLY A 68 26.37 -48.63 31.21
CA GLY A 68 26.96 -47.47 31.90
C GLY A 68 28.04 -46.72 31.13
N GLU A 69 28.49 -47.24 29.98
CA GLU A 69 29.43 -46.55 29.08
C GLU A 69 28.73 -45.94 27.86
N VAL A 70 29.24 -44.80 27.41
CA VAL A 70 28.77 -44.13 26.19
C VAL A 70 29.32 -44.87 24.99
N THR A 71 28.43 -45.47 24.20
CA THR A 71 28.81 -46.27 23.02
C THR A 71 28.75 -45.48 21.73
N GLU A 72 27.84 -44.51 21.63
CA GLU A 72 27.70 -43.68 20.44
C GLU A 72 27.14 -42.30 20.80
N ILE A 73 27.76 -41.24 20.28
CA ILE A 73 27.26 -39.87 20.36
C ILE A 73 26.87 -39.47 18.94
N THR A 74 25.58 -39.35 18.70
CA THR A 74 25.04 -38.87 17.43
C THR A 74 24.57 -37.43 17.61
N ASP A 75 25.31 -36.51 17.01
CA ASP A 75 24.86 -35.12 16.84
C ASP A 75 24.06 -35.05 15.54
N ARG A 76 22.74 -34.85 15.63
CA ARG A 76 21.88 -34.70 14.46
C ARG A 76 21.19 -33.34 14.50
N LEU A 77 21.26 -32.61 13.39
CA LEU A 77 20.26 -31.61 13.07
C LEU A 77 18.97 -32.36 12.77
N THR A 78 18.05 -32.40 13.72
CA THR A 78 16.72 -32.98 13.54
C THR A 78 15.69 -31.90 13.74
N ASN A 79 14.83 -31.71 12.74
CA ASN A 79 13.59 -30.98 12.94
C ASN A 79 12.76 -31.73 13.98
N TYR A 80 11.91 -31.04 14.76
CA TYR A 80 10.98 -31.66 15.70
C TYR A 80 9.86 -32.38 14.90
N GLN A 81 10.20 -33.47 14.21
CA GLN A 81 9.31 -34.14 13.26
C GLN A 81 8.25 -34.98 13.99
N HIS A 82 7.21 -34.32 14.49
CA HIS A 82 5.92 -34.98 14.70
C HIS A 82 5.05 -35.01 13.42
N VAL A 83 5.49 -34.34 12.34
CA VAL A 83 4.82 -34.34 11.03
C VAL A 83 5.85 -34.79 9.99
N GLY A 84 5.50 -35.82 9.22
CA GLY A 84 6.41 -36.50 8.30
C GLY A 84 6.96 -35.56 7.20
N LYS A 85 8.09 -35.94 6.60
CA LYS A 85 8.86 -35.22 5.57
C LYS A 85 8.04 -34.56 4.43
N ALA A 86 6.80 -34.98 4.20
CA ALA A 86 5.88 -34.38 3.22
C ALA A 86 5.35 -32.99 3.61
N SER A 87 5.39 -32.58 4.89
CA SER A 87 4.88 -31.26 5.31
C SER A 87 5.80 -30.09 4.98
N ASP A 88 7.11 -30.33 4.92
CA ASP A 88 8.11 -29.25 4.82
C ASP A 88 8.11 -28.62 3.42
N GLU A 89 7.92 -29.43 2.38
CA GLU A 89 7.89 -28.95 0.98
C GLU A 89 6.62 -28.13 0.68
N VAL A 90 5.46 -28.61 1.12
CA VAL A 90 4.16 -27.93 0.91
C VAL A 90 4.12 -26.57 1.60
N LEU A 91 4.70 -26.47 2.80
CA LEU A 91 4.69 -25.24 3.58
C LEU A 91 5.64 -24.17 3.00
N SER A 92 6.80 -24.57 2.48
CA SER A 92 7.72 -23.66 1.77
C SER A 92 7.04 -23.06 0.53
N GLY A 93 6.31 -23.89 -0.23
CA GLY A 93 5.54 -23.45 -1.39
C GLY A 93 4.42 -22.47 -1.03
N ALA A 94 3.74 -22.67 0.10
CA ALA A 94 2.69 -21.77 0.58
C ALA A 94 3.23 -20.37 0.92
N ILE A 95 4.38 -20.29 1.59
CA ILE A 95 5.01 -19.00 1.93
C ILE A 95 5.43 -18.25 0.65
N VAL A 96 6.09 -18.94 -0.27
CA VAL A 96 6.48 -18.35 -1.57
C VAL A 96 5.23 -17.92 -2.36
N GLY A 97 4.18 -18.74 -2.36
CA GLY A 97 2.90 -18.41 -2.99
C GLY A 97 2.28 -17.13 -2.45
N VAL A 98 2.23 -16.95 -1.12
CA VAL A 98 1.72 -15.72 -0.49
C VAL A 98 2.56 -14.51 -0.90
N VAL A 99 3.89 -14.63 -0.88
CA VAL A 99 4.80 -13.53 -1.27
C VAL A 99 4.60 -13.14 -2.73
N VAL A 100 4.48 -14.11 -3.64
CA VAL A 100 4.26 -13.86 -5.07
C VAL A 100 2.89 -13.21 -5.31
N VAL A 101 1.83 -13.69 -4.66
CA VAL A 101 0.48 -13.13 -4.79
C VAL A 101 0.45 -11.68 -4.30
N VAL A 102 1.07 -11.39 -3.14
CA VAL A 102 1.15 -10.03 -2.60
C VAL A 102 2.01 -9.14 -3.50
N GLY A 103 3.16 -9.64 -3.98
CA GLY A 103 4.06 -8.89 -4.84
C GLY A 103 3.45 -8.52 -6.19
N TYR A 104 2.74 -9.45 -6.82
CA TYR A 104 2.09 -9.21 -8.11
C TYR A 104 0.81 -8.36 -7.99
N GLY A 105 0.10 -8.43 -6.86
CA GLY A 105 -1.14 -7.69 -6.64
C GLY A 105 -0.99 -6.19 -6.33
N VAL A 106 0.24 -5.71 -6.14
CA VAL A 106 0.55 -4.31 -5.80
C VAL A 106 1.02 -3.55 -7.04
N THR A 107 0.07 -3.20 -7.91
CA THR A 107 0.30 -2.26 -9.02
C THR A 107 -0.20 -0.87 -8.64
N TYR A 108 0.58 0.16 -8.94
CA TYR A 108 0.20 1.56 -8.73
C TYR A 108 -0.28 2.22 -10.02
N SER A 109 -1.38 2.94 -9.94
CA SER A 109 -1.87 3.78 -11.05
C SER A 109 -0.95 4.98 -11.23
N LYS A 110 -0.62 5.30 -12.48
CA LYS A 110 0.20 6.47 -12.84
C LYS A 110 -0.73 7.69 -12.96
N GLY A 111 -0.40 8.82 -12.33
CA GLY A 111 -1.18 10.05 -12.50
C GLY A 111 -0.94 11.06 -11.39
N VAL A 112 -1.28 10.73 -10.15
CA VAL A 112 -1.10 11.63 -9.00
C VAL A 112 0.34 11.53 -8.46
N PRO A 113 0.99 12.63 -8.01
CA PRO A 113 2.24 12.55 -7.28
C PRO A 113 2.13 11.58 -6.09
N VAL A 114 3.09 10.65 -6.00
CA VAL A 114 3.12 9.63 -4.93
C VAL A 114 3.41 10.33 -3.60
N GLY A 115 2.41 10.38 -2.72
CA GLY A 115 2.56 11.11 -1.46
C GLY A 115 1.27 11.31 -0.67
N GLY A 116 0.26 10.46 -0.84
CA GLY A 116 -1.02 10.57 -0.13
C GLY A 116 -0.94 10.38 1.39
N THR A 117 0.26 10.20 1.93
CA THR A 117 0.54 10.12 3.37
C THR A 117 1.32 11.33 3.89
N ASN A 118 1.69 12.28 3.03
CA ASN A 118 2.41 13.50 3.42
C ASN A 118 1.44 14.68 3.42
N SER A 119 1.27 15.32 4.59
CA SER A 119 0.40 16.50 4.73
C SER A 119 0.78 17.61 3.76
N THR A 120 2.06 17.84 3.49
CA THR A 120 2.51 18.86 2.53
C THR A 120 1.98 18.58 1.11
N VAL A 121 1.98 17.31 0.70
CA VAL A 121 1.48 16.90 -0.63
C VAL A 121 -0.05 17.03 -0.68
N ILE A 122 -0.74 16.65 0.39
CA ILE A 122 -2.20 16.73 0.49
C ILE A 122 -2.65 18.21 0.46
N SER A 123 -2.00 19.08 1.24
CA SER A 123 -2.31 20.51 1.26
C SER A 123 -2.06 21.18 -0.10
N ALA A 124 -0.98 20.81 -0.79
CA ALA A 124 -0.71 21.31 -2.14
C ALA A 124 -1.78 20.86 -3.15
N ALA A 125 -2.34 19.66 -2.99
CA ALA A 125 -3.39 19.13 -3.85
C ALA A 125 -4.79 19.69 -3.51
N TYR A 126 -5.00 20.18 -2.28
CA TYR A 126 -6.25 20.80 -1.85
C TYR A 126 -6.31 22.30 -2.17
N TYR A 127 -5.17 22.96 -2.40
CA TYR A 127 -5.16 24.40 -2.63
C TYR A 127 -5.75 24.76 -4.01
N VAL A 128 -7.07 24.96 -4.03
CA VAL A 128 -7.84 25.41 -5.18
C VAL A 128 -7.54 26.89 -5.40
N ARG A 129 -6.66 27.20 -6.34
CA ARG A 129 -6.60 28.53 -6.97
C ARG A 129 -7.26 28.41 -8.32
N TYR A 130 -8.39 29.10 -8.52
CA TYR A 130 -8.92 29.35 -9.86
C TYR A 130 -8.31 30.64 -10.42
N ARG A 131 -8.19 30.70 -11.75
CA ARG A 131 -7.59 31.81 -12.53
C ARG A 131 -8.24 33.17 -12.22
N ASP A 132 -9.49 33.20 -11.75
CA ASP A 132 -10.26 34.40 -11.45
C ASP A 132 -10.24 34.83 -9.97
N GLY A 133 -9.43 34.20 -9.11
CA GLY A 133 -9.33 34.57 -7.69
C GLY A 133 -10.60 34.30 -6.86
N ARG A 134 -11.67 33.76 -7.47
CA ARG A 134 -12.82 33.20 -6.77
C ARG A 134 -12.40 31.89 -6.11
N SER A 135 -12.15 31.94 -4.81
CA SER A 135 -12.26 30.77 -3.95
C SER A 135 -13.74 30.38 -3.94
N GLU A 136 -14.09 29.15 -4.31
CA GLU A 136 -15.46 28.67 -4.09
C GLU A 136 -15.73 28.72 -2.58
N GLY A 137 -16.49 29.73 -2.17
CA GLY A 137 -16.99 29.88 -0.81
C GLY A 137 -18.11 28.88 -0.58
N LYS A 138 -17.74 27.65 -0.23
CA LYS A 138 -18.48 26.72 0.65
C LYS A 138 -17.66 25.43 0.76
N ASP A 139 -16.60 25.49 1.57
CA ASP A 139 -15.72 24.34 1.85
C ASP A 139 -16.49 23.11 2.37
N ASP A 140 -17.66 23.32 2.99
CA ASP A 140 -18.48 22.26 3.57
C ASP A 140 -19.09 21.29 2.54
N ASP A 141 -19.34 21.74 1.30
CA ASP A 141 -20.05 20.94 0.30
C ASP A 141 -19.09 20.19 -0.65
N LEU A 142 -17.85 20.65 -0.78
CA LEU A 142 -16.82 19.94 -1.58
C LEU A 142 -16.34 18.65 -0.90
N ALA A 143 -16.29 18.64 0.43
CA ALA A 143 -15.85 17.48 1.20
C ALA A 143 -16.84 16.30 1.11
N SER A 144 -18.14 16.58 0.89
CA SER A 144 -19.20 15.56 0.76
C SER A 144 -19.33 15.00 -0.65
N GLN A 145 -18.77 15.69 -1.64
CA GLN A 145 -18.83 15.32 -3.05
C GLN A 145 -17.71 14.35 -3.45
N SER A 146 -17.91 13.68 -4.60
CA SER A 146 -16.87 12.82 -5.17
C SER A 146 -15.86 13.68 -5.93
N LEU A 147 -14.59 13.60 -5.52
CA LEU A 147 -13.49 14.41 -6.05
C LEU A 147 -12.65 13.59 -7.02
N GLN A 148 -12.08 14.26 -8.01
CA GLN A 148 -11.07 13.71 -8.91
C GLN A 148 -9.88 14.67 -8.95
N TRP A 149 -8.67 14.12 -9.09
CA TRP A 149 -7.44 14.90 -9.23
C TRP A 149 -7.12 15.11 -10.70
N GLY A 150 -6.84 16.36 -11.08
CA GLY A 150 -6.41 16.69 -12.43
C GLY A 150 -6.08 18.17 -12.58
N VAL A 151 -5.95 18.61 -13.84
CA VAL A 151 -5.60 19.98 -14.20
C VAL A 151 -6.82 20.88 -14.03
N THR A 152 -6.70 21.91 -13.19
CA THR A 152 -7.76 22.93 -12.99
C THR A 152 -7.40 24.26 -13.63
N ILE A 153 -6.10 24.60 -13.68
CA ILE A 153 -5.60 25.71 -14.49
C ILE A 153 -4.69 25.13 -15.57
N PRO A 154 -5.02 25.30 -16.87
CA PRO A 154 -4.19 24.79 -17.95
C PRO A 154 -2.80 25.44 -17.88
N GLY A 155 -1.78 24.59 -17.75
CA GLY A 155 -0.38 25.00 -17.84
C GLY A 155 0.07 25.14 -19.28
N GLY A 156 1.14 25.91 -19.49
CA GLY A 156 1.82 26.12 -20.77
C GLY A 156 3.27 25.65 -20.70
N ARG A 157 4.02 25.73 -21.82
CA ARG A 157 5.49 25.58 -21.79
C ARG A 157 6.20 26.67 -20.98
N ASN A 158 5.62 27.88 -20.95
CA ASN A 158 6.15 29.05 -20.25
C ASN A 158 5.25 29.54 -19.09
N MET A 159 4.18 28.81 -18.78
CA MET A 159 3.20 29.19 -17.77
C MET A 159 2.94 28.03 -16.84
N VAL A 160 3.06 28.26 -15.54
CA VAL A 160 2.81 27.23 -14.52
C VAL A 160 1.29 27.07 -14.37
N GLY A 161 0.79 25.89 -14.74
CA GLY A 161 -0.59 25.48 -14.46
C GLY A 161 -0.75 24.98 -13.02
N HIS A 162 -1.96 24.62 -12.63
CA HIS A 162 -2.24 24.06 -11.30
C HIS A 162 -3.03 22.75 -11.42
N CYS A 163 -2.65 21.77 -10.62
CA CYS A 163 -3.42 20.53 -10.44
C CYS A 163 -3.94 20.47 -9.01
N CYS A 164 -5.26 20.29 -8.85
CA CYS A 164 -5.87 20.13 -7.53
C CYS A 164 -7.06 19.16 -7.61
N PHE A 165 -7.58 18.78 -6.44
CA PHE A 165 -8.84 18.04 -6.36
C PHE A 165 -10.00 18.97 -6.72
N SER A 166 -10.91 18.48 -7.57
CA SER A 166 -12.13 19.20 -7.94
C SER A 166 -13.33 18.27 -8.03
N SER A 167 -14.52 18.79 -7.68
CA SER A 167 -15.81 18.12 -7.90
C SER A 167 -16.35 18.33 -9.32
N GLY A 168 -15.82 19.31 -10.07
CA GLY A 168 -16.10 19.55 -11.49
C GLY A 168 -15.20 18.74 -12.42
N GLU A 169 -15.44 18.79 -13.73
CA GLU A 169 -14.62 18.10 -14.74
C GLU A 169 -13.15 18.54 -14.67
N VAL A 170 -12.24 17.56 -14.69
CA VAL A 170 -10.79 17.75 -14.59
C VAL A 170 -10.11 16.92 -15.67
N GLU A 171 -9.12 17.52 -16.32
CA GLU A 171 -8.33 16.87 -17.37
C GLU A 171 -7.08 16.19 -16.80
N GLU A 172 -6.59 15.17 -17.50
CA GLU A 172 -5.32 14.52 -17.16
C GLU A 172 -4.13 15.45 -17.45
N PRO A 173 -3.08 15.47 -16.61
CA PRO A 173 -1.91 16.31 -16.83
C PRO A 173 -1.14 15.89 -18.10
N VAL A 174 -0.89 16.87 -18.97
CA VAL A 174 -0.19 16.64 -20.24
C VAL A 174 1.33 16.63 -20.02
N VAL A 175 1.99 15.57 -20.48
CA VAL A 175 3.45 15.43 -20.39
C VAL A 175 4.14 16.57 -21.16
N GLY A 176 5.01 17.32 -20.47
CA GLY A 176 5.78 18.43 -21.05
C GLY A 176 5.28 19.84 -20.67
N HIS A 177 4.18 19.95 -19.93
CA HIS A 177 3.70 21.20 -19.34
C HIS A 177 4.17 21.34 -17.89
N LEU A 178 4.37 22.58 -17.44
CA LEU A 178 4.74 22.87 -16.05
C LEU A 178 3.48 23.05 -15.22
N TYR A 179 3.35 22.26 -14.15
CA TYR A 179 2.26 22.37 -13.18
C TYR A 179 2.82 22.54 -11.78
N ALA A 180 2.30 23.52 -11.03
CA ALA A 180 2.55 23.63 -9.60
C ALA A 180 1.95 22.41 -8.89
N GLY A 181 2.77 21.73 -8.07
CA GLY A 181 2.42 20.47 -7.40
C GLY A 181 2.90 19.20 -8.13
N GLY A 182 3.27 19.29 -9.41
CA GLY A 182 3.98 18.24 -10.12
C GLY A 182 5.48 18.44 -9.96
N MET A 183 6.15 17.62 -9.13
CA MET A 183 7.60 17.68 -9.00
C MET A 183 8.25 17.13 -10.27
N SER A 184 8.35 17.96 -11.31
CA SER A 184 9.16 17.69 -12.48
C SER A 184 10.62 17.67 -12.05
N ARG A 185 11.20 16.47 -11.92
CA ARG A 185 12.64 16.29 -11.81
C ARG A 185 13.27 16.80 -13.10
N THR A 186 13.72 18.04 -13.07
CA THR A 186 14.58 18.62 -14.09
C THR A 186 15.87 17.81 -14.11
N LYS A 187 16.03 16.93 -15.10
CA LYS A 187 17.33 16.35 -15.43
C LYS A 187 18.17 17.50 -16.00
N ARG A 188 18.95 18.15 -15.13
CA ARG A 188 20.07 18.99 -15.59
C ARG A 188 21.05 18.07 -16.31
N ARG A 189 21.29 18.38 -17.59
CA ARG A 189 22.44 17.90 -18.34
C ARG A 189 23.72 18.45 -17.71
#